data_AF-A0A9D2ZVC3-F1
#
_entry.id   AF-A0A9D2ZVC3-F1
#
_cell.length_a   1.000
_cell.length_b   1.000
_cell.length_c   1.000
_cell.angle_alpha   90.00
_cell.angle_beta   90.00
_cell.angle_gamma   90.00
#
_symmetry.space_group_name_H-M   'P 1'
#
loop_
_entity.id
_entity.type
_entity.pdbx_description
1 polymer ?
#
loop_
_entity_poly.entity_id
_entity_poly.type
_entity_poly.pdbx_seq_one_letter_code
_entity_poly.pdbx_strand_id
1 'polypeptide(L)'
;MSYDANAAYNSGSGAPGQGAPGAGMPGGQGYGGQGFGGAPRGAATPDDLSLPLYGAKFGQAVKRFFKNYVKFSGRASRSEFWWSYLFLVIAGFVPYILAIIGAAMASVSASVDPYNATPSGGAVALMAIGGILLGIFALATIIPFIAIICRRLHDGNFSALFILLWLTGIGGLVVLILCLMPPKPEGQRYDV
;
A
#
# COMPACT_ATOMS: atom_id res chain seq x y z
N MET A 1 -15.50 -22.06 0.79
CA MET A 1 -14.60 -22.10 -0.38
C MET A 1 -13.40 -21.23 -0.09
N SER A 2 -12.22 -21.82 0.10
CA SER A 2 -10.96 -21.07 0.24
C SER A 2 -10.63 -20.41 -1.09
N TYR A 3 -10.73 -19.08 -1.16
CA TYR A 3 -10.39 -18.33 -2.36
C TYR A 3 -8.86 -18.29 -2.50
N ASP A 4 -8.31 -19.08 -3.43
CA ASP A 4 -6.88 -19.09 -3.75
C ASP A 4 -6.62 -18.02 -4.83
N ALA A 5 -6.44 -16.77 -4.38
CA ALA A 5 -6.27 -15.62 -5.26
C ALA A 5 -5.02 -15.71 -6.16
N ASN A 6 -4.09 -16.61 -5.82
CA ASN A 6 -2.82 -16.78 -6.49
C ASN A 6 -2.69 -18.10 -7.25
N ALA A 7 -3.78 -18.87 -7.39
CA ALA A 7 -3.76 -20.16 -8.08
C ALA A 7 -3.16 -20.10 -9.50
N ALA A 8 -3.44 -19.04 -10.27
CA ALA A 8 -2.86 -18.84 -11.61
C ALA A 8 -1.35 -18.50 -11.57
N TYR A 9 -0.91 -17.75 -10.56
CA TYR A 9 0.47 -17.32 -10.42
C TYR A 9 1.36 -18.47 -9.91
N ASN A 10 0.84 -19.25 -8.96
CA ASN A 10 1.50 -20.40 -8.36
C ASN A 10 1.54 -21.64 -9.29
N SER A 11 0.70 -21.69 -10.34
CA SER A 11 0.65 -22.79 -11.32
C SER A 11 1.50 -22.57 -12.57
N GLY A 12 2.37 -21.54 -12.61
CA GLY A 12 3.29 -21.30 -13.73
C GLY A 12 2.64 -20.71 -14.99
N SER A 13 1.40 -20.19 -14.90
CA SER A 13 0.69 -19.62 -16.06
C SER A 13 0.77 -18.08 -16.15
N GLY A 14 1.77 -17.48 -15.51
CA GLY A 14 1.97 -16.03 -15.40
C GLY A 14 2.87 -15.36 -16.45
N ALA A 15 2.97 -15.85 -17.69
CA ALA A 15 3.36 -15.11 -18.91
C ALA A 15 3.35 -16.05 -20.13
N PRO A 16 2.89 -15.64 -21.33
CA PRO A 16 3.18 -16.40 -22.54
C PRO A 16 4.64 -16.16 -22.94
N GLY A 17 5.52 -17.13 -22.67
CA GLY A 17 6.92 -17.06 -23.09
C GLY A 17 7.73 -18.30 -22.70
N GLN A 18 7.66 -19.33 -23.57
CA GLN A 18 8.62 -20.45 -23.75
C GLN A 18 8.75 -21.43 -22.56
N GLY A 19 8.02 -22.55 -22.52
CA GLY A 19 8.39 -23.85 -23.15
C GLY A 19 9.27 -24.68 -22.20
N ALA A 20 8.80 -25.75 -21.54
CA ALA A 20 8.73 -27.12 -22.07
C ALA A 20 8.07 -28.11 -21.04
N PRO A 21 7.62 -29.31 -21.45
CA PRO A 21 6.70 -30.16 -20.68
C PRO A 21 7.38 -31.33 -19.92
N GLY A 22 6.86 -31.67 -18.73
CA GLY A 22 7.16 -32.91 -18.01
C GLY A 22 6.47 -32.91 -16.63
N ALA A 23 5.29 -33.50 -16.51
CA ALA A 23 5.04 -34.88 -16.07
C ALA A 23 5.08 -35.08 -14.54
N GLY A 24 3.92 -35.41 -13.95
CA GLY A 24 3.84 -36.43 -12.88
C GLY A 24 3.60 -36.02 -11.41
N MET A 25 2.32 -35.88 -11.04
CA MET A 25 1.67 -36.38 -9.79
C MET A 25 2.25 -35.98 -8.38
N PRO A 26 1.74 -36.51 -7.23
CA PRO A 26 0.83 -35.78 -6.33
C PRO A 26 1.27 -35.71 -4.86
N GLY A 27 0.82 -34.67 -4.13
CA GLY A 27 0.83 -34.66 -2.67
C GLY A 27 2.16 -34.29 -2.00
N GLY A 28 2.10 -33.32 -1.08
CA GLY A 28 3.22 -32.99 -0.22
C GLY A 28 3.24 -31.51 0.19
N GLN A 29 2.71 -31.24 1.39
CA GLN A 29 3.06 -30.04 2.15
C GLN A 29 4.59 -29.98 2.30
N GLY A 30 5.22 -29.09 1.54
CA GLY A 30 6.64 -28.81 1.67
C GLY A 30 6.85 -27.44 2.28
N TYR A 31 7.10 -27.41 3.60
CA TYR A 31 7.83 -26.34 4.26
C TYR A 31 9.29 -26.46 3.79
N GLY A 32 9.55 -26.09 2.54
CA GLY A 32 10.84 -26.24 1.89
C GLY A 32 11.42 -24.87 1.61
N GLY A 33 12.48 -24.51 2.31
CA GLY A 33 13.32 -23.37 1.92
C GLY A 33 13.73 -23.54 0.47
N GLN A 34 13.49 -22.51 -0.35
CA GLN A 34 13.72 -22.60 -1.79
C GLN A 34 14.51 -21.37 -2.23
N GLY A 35 15.73 -21.66 -2.66
CA GLY A 35 16.70 -20.69 -3.16
C GLY A 35 16.24 -19.98 -4.43
N PHE A 36 17.04 -18.98 -4.78
CA PHE A 36 16.97 -18.15 -5.97
C PHE A 36 16.67 -19.00 -7.22
N GLY A 37 15.41 -18.98 -7.73
CA GLY A 37 15.05 -19.61 -8.99
C GLY A 37 13.69 -20.35 -9.06
N GLY A 38 12.90 -20.40 -7.97
CA GLY A 38 11.55 -20.99 -8.02
C GLY A 38 10.55 -20.15 -8.83
N ALA A 39 9.49 -20.75 -9.37
CA ALA A 39 8.41 -19.99 -10.03
C ALA A 39 7.86 -18.88 -9.12
N PRO A 40 7.50 -17.70 -9.65
CA PRO A 40 7.11 -16.56 -8.82
C PRO A 40 5.87 -16.94 -8.00
N ARG A 41 5.97 -16.87 -6.67
CA ARG A 41 4.97 -17.42 -5.73
C ARG A 41 4.20 -16.29 -5.05
N GLY A 42 2.88 -16.42 -5.02
CA GLY A 42 1.98 -15.59 -4.25
C GLY A 42 1.36 -16.35 -3.06
N ALA A 43 0.84 -15.61 -2.08
CA ALA A 43 0.12 -16.14 -0.92
C ALA A 43 -1.05 -17.04 -1.33
N ALA A 44 -1.06 -18.31 -0.91
CA ALA A 44 -2.16 -19.25 -1.21
C ALA A 44 -3.47 -18.87 -0.51
N THR A 45 -3.39 -18.05 0.55
CA THR A 45 -4.55 -17.55 1.28
C THR A 45 -4.39 -16.05 1.55
N PRO A 46 -5.50 -15.28 1.67
CA PRO A 46 -5.43 -13.87 2.02
C PRO A 46 -4.85 -13.59 3.41
N ASP A 47 -4.86 -14.57 4.31
CA ASP A 47 -4.37 -14.44 5.68
C ASP A 47 -2.89 -14.80 5.84
N ASP A 48 -2.28 -15.49 4.89
CA ASP A 48 -0.82 -15.60 4.80
C ASP A 48 -0.26 -14.21 4.49
N LEU A 49 0.56 -13.63 5.37
CA LEU A 49 1.15 -12.29 5.27
C LEU A 49 2.60 -12.28 4.75
N SER A 50 3.18 -13.46 4.48
CA SER A 50 4.57 -13.59 4.06
C SER A 50 4.77 -13.29 2.58
N LEU A 51 3.77 -13.63 1.76
CA LEU A 51 3.84 -13.56 0.30
C LEU A 51 2.90 -12.49 -0.28
N PRO A 52 3.15 -11.98 -1.50
CA PRO A 52 2.25 -11.03 -2.15
C PRO A 52 0.91 -11.68 -2.51
N LEU A 53 -0.20 -10.95 -2.36
CA LEU A 53 -1.53 -11.39 -2.76
C LEU A 53 -1.90 -10.73 -4.09
N TYR A 54 -1.73 -11.44 -5.20
CA TYR A 54 -2.15 -10.94 -6.51
C TYR A 54 -3.68 -10.99 -6.62
N GLY A 55 -4.27 -9.98 -7.26
CA GLY A 55 -5.73 -9.91 -7.39
C GLY A 55 -6.48 -9.62 -6.07
N ALA A 56 -5.81 -9.00 -5.10
CA ALA A 56 -6.43 -8.61 -3.84
C ALA A 56 -7.65 -7.71 -4.06
N LYS A 57 -8.74 -8.00 -3.34
CA LYS A 57 -9.92 -7.13 -3.27
C LYS A 57 -9.68 -5.99 -2.27
N PHE A 58 -10.45 -4.90 -2.38
CA PHE A 58 -10.34 -3.73 -1.49
C PHE A 58 -10.24 -4.11 0.00
N GLY A 59 -11.21 -4.84 0.54
CA GLY A 59 -11.21 -5.22 1.96
C GLY A 59 -10.05 -6.12 2.37
N GLN A 60 -9.55 -6.98 1.46
CA GLN A 60 -8.38 -7.82 1.71
C GLN A 60 -7.11 -6.98 1.80
N ALA A 61 -6.94 -6.04 0.87
CA ALA A 61 -5.80 -5.13 0.88
C ALA A 61 -5.78 -4.26 2.14
N VAL A 62 -6.93 -3.66 2.52
CA VAL A 62 -7.03 -2.86 3.75
C VAL A 62 -6.73 -3.70 5.00
N LYS A 63 -7.28 -4.92 5.08
CA LYS A 63 -6.97 -5.85 6.18
C LYS A 63 -5.47 -6.17 6.24
N ARG A 64 -4.84 -6.48 5.09
CA ARG A 64 -3.39 -6.78 5.02
C ARG A 64 -2.53 -5.53 5.25
N PHE A 65 -3.01 -4.34 4.93
CA PHE A 65 -2.34 -3.06 5.21
C PHE A 65 -2.14 -2.87 6.72
N PHE A 66 -3.22 -3.02 7.50
CA PHE A 66 -3.15 -2.92 8.96
C PHE A 66 -2.50 -4.14 9.62
N LYS A 67 -2.60 -5.35 9.04
CA LYS A 67 -1.89 -6.52 9.56
C LYS A 67 -0.37 -6.45 9.34
N ASN A 68 0.08 -5.84 8.25
CA ASN A 68 1.50 -5.63 7.94
C ASN A 68 1.97 -4.22 8.33
N TYR A 69 1.49 -3.70 9.46
CA TYR A 69 1.66 -2.30 9.84
C TYR A 69 3.13 -1.87 9.96
N VAL A 70 3.97 -2.69 10.60
CA VAL A 70 5.42 -2.47 10.77
C VAL A 70 6.28 -3.49 10.03
N LYS A 71 5.71 -4.18 9.03
CA LYS A 71 6.43 -5.21 8.28
C LYS A 71 7.07 -4.62 7.02
N PHE A 72 8.38 -4.36 7.10
CA PHE A 72 9.17 -3.79 6.00
C PHE A 72 9.77 -4.86 5.06
N SER A 73 9.84 -6.11 5.49
CA SER A 73 10.30 -7.24 4.68
C SER A 73 9.16 -7.87 3.88
N GLY A 74 9.52 -8.67 2.87
CA GLY A 74 8.56 -9.29 1.96
C GLY A 74 8.22 -8.43 0.75
N ARG A 75 7.22 -8.89 0.00
CA ARG A 75 6.72 -8.26 -1.22
C ARG A 75 5.24 -7.88 -1.09
N ALA A 76 4.84 -6.85 -1.82
CA ALA A 76 3.44 -6.44 -1.94
C ALA A 76 3.05 -6.39 -3.42
N SER A 77 1.93 -7.00 -3.76
CA SER A 77 1.45 -6.98 -5.14
C SER A 77 0.95 -5.58 -5.55
N ARG A 78 0.85 -5.33 -6.85
CA ARG A 78 0.25 -4.09 -7.40
C ARG A 78 -1.14 -3.81 -6.85
N SER A 79 -2.01 -4.82 -6.82
CA SER A 79 -3.38 -4.66 -6.34
C SER A 79 -3.43 -4.32 -4.85
N GLU A 80 -2.56 -4.91 -4.04
CA GLU A 80 -2.49 -4.59 -2.61
C GLU A 80 -2.04 -3.16 -2.36
N PHE A 81 -1.03 -2.72 -3.10
CA PHE A 81 -0.54 -1.35 -3.03
C PHE A 81 -1.63 -0.34 -3.40
N TRP A 82 -2.26 -0.50 -4.57
CA TRP A 82 -3.23 0.46 -5.08
C TRP A 82 -4.52 0.53 -4.25
N TRP A 83 -5.03 -0.60 -3.77
CA TRP A 83 -6.21 -0.57 -2.89
C TRP A 83 -5.90 0.05 -1.53
N SER A 84 -4.71 -0.20 -0.97
CA SER A 84 -4.27 0.44 0.27
C SER A 84 -4.08 1.95 0.08
N TYR A 85 -3.51 2.36 -1.05
CA TYR A 85 -3.35 3.77 -1.41
C TYR A 85 -4.72 4.47 -1.55
N LEU A 86 -5.67 3.85 -2.26
CA LEU A 86 -7.03 4.37 -2.38
C LEU A 86 -7.69 4.53 -1.00
N PHE A 87 -7.55 3.54 -0.12
CA PHE A 87 -8.05 3.62 1.25
C PHE A 87 -7.45 4.81 2.00
N LEU A 88 -6.13 5.01 1.94
CA LEU A 88 -5.46 6.14 2.59
C LEU A 88 -5.99 7.49 2.10
N VAL A 89 -6.18 7.62 0.79
CA VAL A 89 -6.72 8.83 0.16
C VAL A 89 -8.15 9.09 0.64
N ILE A 90 -9.04 8.10 0.55
CA ILE A 90 -10.45 8.26 0.96
C ILE A 90 -10.58 8.53 2.46
N ALA A 91 -9.87 7.78 3.30
CA ALA A 91 -9.91 7.97 4.75
C ALA A 91 -9.33 9.32 5.17
N GLY A 92 -8.30 9.80 4.48
CA GLY A 92 -7.71 11.13 4.72
C GLY A 92 -8.61 12.29 4.30
N PHE A 93 -9.49 12.10 3.31
CA PHE A 93 -10.44 13.14 2.90
C PHE A 93 -11.42 13.52 4.01
N VAL A 94 -11.81 12.60 4.89
CA VAL A 94 -12.79 12.87 5.95
C VAL A 94 -12.34 14.01 6.89
N PRO A 95 -11.20 13.90 7.60
CA PRO A 95 -10.73 14.98 8.45
C PRO A 95 -10.30 16.22 7.65
N TYR A 96 -9.82 16.05 6.42
CA TYR A 96 -9.48 17.15 5.53
C TYR A 96 -10.71 18.02 5.19
N ILE A 97 -11.83 17.41 4.83
CA ILE A 97 -13.08 18.13 4.54
C ILE A 97 -13.59 18.87 5.78
N LEU A 98 -13.52 18.26 6.97
CA LEU A 98 -13.89 18.95 8.22
C LEU A 98 -13.03 20.20 8.46
N ALA A 99 -11.72 20.10 8.26
CA ALA A 99 -10.81 21.23 8.39
C ALA A 99 -11.11 22.33 7.36
N ILE A 100 -11.37 21.96 6.10
CA ILE A 100 -11.69 22.90 5.02
C ILE A 100 -13.03 23.59 5.26
N ILE A 101 -14.05 22.89 5.78
CA ILE A 101 -15.33 23.52 6.15
C ILE A 101 -15.10 24.56 7.25
N GLY A 102 -14.33 24.21 8.30
CA GLY A 102 -13.99 25.16 9.35
C GLY A 102 -13.23 26.39 8.83
N ALA A 103 -12.26 26.18 7.93
CA ALA A 103 -11.50 27.26 7.31
C ALA A 103 -12.38 28.13 6.39
N ALA A 104 -13.27 27.53 5.61
CA ALA A 104 -14.22 28.25 4.77
C ALA A 104 -15.16 29.11 5.62
N MET A 105 -15.68 28.59 6.73
CA MET A 105 -16.49 29.35 7.67
C MET A 105 -15.72 30.52 8.30
N ALA A 106 -14.44 30.30 8.67
CA ALA A 106 -13.59 31.37 9.18
C ALA A 106 -13.34 32.46 8.13
N SER A 107 -13.22 32.09 6.84
CA SER A 107 -13.00 33.03 5.74
C SER A 107 -14.20 33.97 5.49
N VAL A 108 -15.42 33.54 5.81
CA VAL A 108 -16.63 34.39 5.73
C VAL A 108 -16.60 35.50 6.77
N SER A 109 -16.09 35.25 7.97
CA SER A 109 -15.92 36.31 8.97
C SER A 109 -14.84 37.31 8.54
N ALA A 110 -13.78 36.84 7.90
CA ALA A 110 -12.69 37.66 7.38
C ALA A 110 -13.08 38.52 6.17
N SER A 111 -14.09 38.11 5.40
CA SER A 111 -14.56 38.91 4.26
C SER A 111 -15.45 40.09 4.66
N VAL A 112 -16.03 40.07 5.87
CA VAL A 112 -16.90 41.15 6.37
C VAL A 112 -16.10 42.24 7.09
N ASP A 113 -15.16 41.87 7.96
CA ASP A 113 -14.27 42.82 8.65
C ASP A 113 -12.84 42.25 8.71
N PRO A 114 -11.99 42.55 7.71
CA PRO A 114 -10.64 41.99 7.64
C PRO A 114 -9.71 42.36 8.81
N TYR A 115 -9.99 43.46 9.52
CA TYR A 115 -9.10 43.99 10.56
C TYR A 115 -9.48 43.50 11.96
N ASN A 116 -10.72 43.08 12.18
CA ASN A 116 -11.19 42.57 13.47
C ASN A 116 -11.92 41.21 13.36
N ALA A 117 -11.64 40.44 12.31
CA ALA A 117 -12.24 39.13 12.09
C ALA A 117 -11.88 38.17 13.22
N THR A 118 -12.88 37.83 14.05
CA THR A 118 -12.78 36.74 15.01
C THR A 118 -13.55 35.54 14.46
N PRO A 119 -12.90 34.39 14.19
CA PRO A 119 -13.60 33.21 13.72
C PRO A 119 -14.66 32.76 14.74
N SER A 120 -15.83 32.35 14.24
CA SER A 120 -16.88 31.81 15.11
C SER A 120 -16.40 30.57 15.86
N GLY A 121 -16.91 30.32 17.07
CA GLY A 121 -16.53 29.14 17.87
C GLY A 121 -16.74 27.82 17.12
N GLY A 122 -17.76 27.73 16.27
CA GLY A 122 -18.00 26.59 15.39
C GLY A 122 -16.90 26.41 14.33
N ALA A 123 -16.43 27.49 13.72
CA ALA A 123 -15.31 27.44 12.77
C ALA A 123 -14.02 26.98 13.46
N VAL A 124 -13.71 27.51 14.64
CA VAL A 124 -12.54 27.11 15.43
C VAL A 124 -12.62 25.63 15.81
N ALA A 125 -13.78 25.15 16.28
CA ALA A 125 -13.97 23.76 16.65
C ALA A 125 -13.78 22.80 15.47
N LEU A 126 -14.35 23.11 14.29
CA LEU A 126 -14.20 22.28 13.09
C LEU A 126 -12.76 22.26 12.57
N MET A 127 -12.07 23.40 12.57
CA MET A 127 -10.64 23.47 12.22
C MET A 127 -9.78 22.68 13.19
N ALA A 128 -10.03 22.81 14.50
CA ALA A 128 -9.27 22.09 15.52
C ALA A 128 -9.49 20.58 15.43
N ILE A 129 -10.75 20.13 15.38
CA ILE A 129 -11.09 18.70 15.27
C ILE A 129 -10.57 18.13 13.96
N GLY A 130 -10.83 18.78 12.83
CA GLY A 130 -10.37 18.33 11.52
C GLY A 130 -8.84 18.27 11.44
N GLY A 131 -8.15 19.29 11.94
CA GLY A 131 -6.68 19.34 11.98
C GLY A 131 -6.06 18.29 12.90
N ILE A 132 -6.61 18.10 14.11
CA ILE A 132 -6.13 17.07 15.05
C ILE A 132 -6.36 15.68 14.47
N LEU A 133 -7.55 15.38 13.94
CA LEU A 133 -7.83 14.08 13.33
C LEU A 133 -6.94 13.83 12.11
N LEU A 134 -6.71 14.84 11.27
CA LEU A 134 -5.80 14.74 10.14
C LEU A 134 -4.37 14.45 10.59
N GLY A 135 -3.90 15.15 11.63
CA GLY A 135 -2.57 14.94 12.22
C GLY A 135 -2.42 13.53 12.79
N ILE A 136 -3.38 13.06 13.58
CA ILE A 136 -3.38 11.69 14.13
C ILE A 136 -3.43 10.66 13.00
N PHE A 137 -4.29 10.84 12.00
CA PHE A 137 -4.39 9.94 10.86
C PHE A 137 -3.08 9.89 10.05
N ALA A 138 -2.46 11.04 9.78
CA ALA A 138 -1.17 11.12 9.10
C ALA A 138 -0.07 10.39 9.89
N LEU A 139 0.03 10.63 11.19
CA LEU A 139 1.00 9.95 12.06
C LEU A 139 0.74 8.45 12.17
N ALA A 140 -0.53 8.04 12.27
CA ALA A 140 -0.90 6.63 12.36
C ALA A 140 -0.72 5.88 11.04
N THR A 141 -0.70 6.55 9.90
CA THR A 141 -0.58 5.88 8.58
C THR A 141 0.80 6.03 7.95
N ILE A 142 1.67 6.90 8.47
CA ILE A 142 3.01 7.10 7.91
C ILE A 142 3.85 5.82 7.93
N ILE A 143 3.83 5.08 9.04
CA ILE A 143 4.59 3.84 9.22
C ILE A 143 4.12 2.75 8.24
N PRO A 144 2.82 2.38 8.18
CA PRO A 144 2.36 1.35 7.25
C PRO A 144 2.46 1.80 5.77
N PHE A 145 2.40 3.10 5.49
CA PHE A 145 2.63 3.64 4.15
C PHE A 145 4.07 3.44 3.68
N ILE A 146 5.04 3.74 4.54
CA ILE A 146 6.45 3.43 4.28
C ILE A 146 6.64 1.91 4.12
N ALA A 147 6.04 1.10 5.00
CA ALA A 147 6.15 -0.35 4.96
C ALA A 147 5.62 -0.96 3.65
N ILE A 148 4.49 -0.49 3.13
CA ILE A 148 3.96 -1.02 1.85
C ILE A 148 4.77 -0.55 0.64
N ILE A 149 5.35 0.66 0.66
CA ILE A 149 6.25 1.13 -0.40
C ILE A 149 7.52 0.27 -0.44
N CYS A 150 8.15 0.01 0.70
CA CYS A 150 9.35 -0.84 0.77
C CYS A 150 9.07 -2.23 0.18
N ARG A 151 7.96 -2.87 0.58
CA ARG A 151 7.53 -4.17 0.05
C ARG A 151 7.23 -4.13 -1.44
N ARG A 152 6.70 -3.00 -1.94
CA ARG A 152 6.42 -2.84 -3.37
C ARG A 152 7.71 -2.64 -4.19
N LEU A 153 8.69 -1.92 -3.65
CA LEU A 153 10.01 -1.77 -4.27
C LEU A 153 10.74 -3.11 -4.35
N HIS A 154 10.68 -3.93 -3.30
CA HIS A 154 11.23 -5.29 -3.30
C HIS A 154 10.60 -6.19 -4.37
N ASP A 155 9.29 -6.02 -4.65
CA ASP A 155 8.59 -6.77 -5.70
C ASP A 155 9.12 -6.46 -7.12
N GLY A 156 9.66 -5.24 -7.32
CA GLY A 156 10.39 -4.86 -8.54
C GLY A 156 11.88 -5.20 -8.54
N ASN A 157 12.37 -5.94 -7.55
CA ASN A 157 13.78 -6.20 -7.26
C ASN A 157 14.63 -4.96 -6.90
N PHE A 158 14.00 -3.88 -6.45
CA PHE A 158 14.70 -2.66 -5.99
C PHE A 158 14.95 -2.71 -4.48
N SER A 159 16.00 -2.03 -4.01
CA SER A 159 16.25 -1.86 -2.58
C SER A 159 15.21 -0.93 -1.95
N ALA A 160 14.81 -1.19 -0.70
CA ALA A 160 13.96 -0.27 0.07
C ALA A 160 14.53 1.16 0.16
N LEU A 161 15.85 1.33 0.03
CA LEU A 161 16.51 2.64 0.04
C LEU A 161 16.06 3.58 -1.08
N PHE A 162 15.48 3.07 -2.16
CA PHE A 162 14.90 3.92 -3.21
C PHE A 162 13.76 4.79 -2.69
N ILE A 163 13.20 4.50 -1.50
CA ILE A 163 12.24 5.38 -0.84
C ILE A 163 12.83 6.76 -0.51
N LEU A 164 14.14 6.86 -0.27
CA LEU A 164 14.82 8.12 0.04
C LEU A 164 14.76 9.14 -1.10
N LEU A 165 14.47 8.67 -2.33
CA LEU A 165 14.22 9.55 -3.46
C LEU A 165 13.07 10.52 -3.20
N TRP A 166 12.12 10.21 -2.32
CA TRP A 166 11.09 11.15 -1.88
C TRP A 166 11.65 12.48 -1.33
N LEU A 167 12.86 12.48 -0.75
CA LEU A 167 13.50 13.69 -0.22
C LEU A 167 14.03 14.63 -1.32
N THR A 168 14.16 14.15 -2.55
CA THR A 168 14.69 14.93 -3.68
C THR A 168 13.62 15.78 -4.39
N GLY A 169 12.37 15.74 -3.91
CA GLY A 169 11.21 16.38 -4.54
C GLY A 169 10.71 15.60 -5.75
N ILE A 170 11.51 15.49 -6.82
CA ILE A 170 11.15 14.77 -8.05
C ILE A 170 11.03 13.26 -7.81
N GLY A 171 11.82 12.72 -6.87
CA GLY A 171 11.87 11.28 -6.63
C GLY A 171 10.57 10.68 -6.09
N GLY A 172 9.61 11.47 -5.59
CA GLY A 172 8.27 10.97 -5.27
C GLY A 172 7.54 10.40 -6.50
N LEU A 173 7.67 11.06 -7.66
CA LEU A 173 7.14 10.55 -8.92
C LEU A 173 7.89 9.31 -9.39
N VAL A 174 9.21 9.28 -9.21
CA VAL A 174 10.03 8.11 -9.54
C VAL A 174 9.56 6.90 -8.74
N VAL A 175 9.39 7.03 -7.42
CA VAL A 175 8.90 5.94 -6.55
C VAL A 175 7.50 5.49 -6.96
N LEU A 176 6.61 6.41 -7.35
CA LEU A 176 5.30 6.05 -7.91
C LEU A 176 5.42 5.23 -9.21
N ILE A 177 6.32 5.61 -10.12
CA ILE A 177 6.61 4.87 -11.35
C ILE A 177 7.18 3.48 -11.03
N LEU A 178 8.10 3.38 -10.06
CA LEU A 178 8.61 2.09 -9.61
C LEU A 178 7.48 1.21 -9.04
N CYS A 179 6.54 1.80 -8.30
CA CYS A 179 5.36 1.09 -7.78
C CYS A 179 4.39 0.64 -8.88
N LEU A 180 4.44 1.23 -10.09
CA LEU A 180 3.66 0.82 -11.26
C LEU A 180 4.30 -0.32 -12.05
N MET A 181 5.62 -0.53 -11.97
CA MET A 181 6.34 -1.51 -12.78
C MET A 181 5.96 -2.98 -12.53
N PRO A 182 6.14 -3.89 -13.50
CA PRO A 182 5.79 -5.30 -13.31
C PRO A 182 6.70 -5.97 -12.29
N PRO A 183 6.19 -6.99 -11.57
CA PRO A 183 7.03 -7.77 -10.66
C PRO A 183 8.14 -8.48 -11.44
N LYS A 184 9.34 -8.58 -10.85
CA LYS A 184 10.44 -9.36 -11.40
C LYS A 184 10.61 -10.66 -10.61
N PRO A 185 10.89 -11.81 -11.25
CA PRO A 185 11.12 -13.08 -10.55
C PRO A 185 12.25 -12.97 -9.51
N GLU A 186 13.28 -12.19 -9.80
CA GLU A 186 14.43 -11.93 -8.92
C GLU A 186 14.05 -11.29 -7.57
N GLY A 187 12.88 -10.66 -7.47
CA GLY A 187 12.38 -10.07 -6.22
C GLY A 187 12.10 -11.10 -5.12
N GLN A 188 12.02 -12.40 -5.45
CA GLN A 188 11.85 -13.50 -4.48
C GLN A 188 12.89 -13.54 -3.37
N ARG A 189 14.07 -12.94 -3.58
CA ARG A 189 15.11 -12.84 -2.54
C ARG A 189 14.65 -12.11 -1.27
N TYR A 190 13.58 -11.33 -1.36
CA TYR A 190 13.00 -10.58 -0.24
C TYR A 190 11.87 -11.32 0.48
N ASP A 191 11.53 -12.56 0.08
CA ASP A 191 10.58 -13.43 0.76
C ASP A 191 11.23 -14.08 1.99
N VAL A 192 11.38 -13.29 3.06
CA VAL A 192 11.91 -13.71 4.36
C VAL A 192 10.91 -13.48 5.49
#